data_AF-A0A948ZMF1-F1
#
_entry.id   AF-A0A948ZMF1-F1
#
_cell.length_a   1.000
_cell.length_b   1.000
_cell.length_c   1.000
_cell.angle_alpha   90.00
_cell.angle_beta   90.00
_cell.angle_gamma   90.00
#
_symmetry.space_group_name_H-M   'P 1'
#
loop_
_entity.id
_entity.type
_entity.pdbx_description
1 polymer ?
#
loop_
_entity_poly.entity_id
_entity_poly.type
_entity_poly.pdbx_seq_one_letter_code
_entity_poly.pdbx_strand_id
1 'polypeptide(L)' 'MDATLAMRPREAAKALGISTRTLWTWTQAGTIPHVKLGRAVLYPRTTLEKFLAERTKGANHEV' A
#
# COMPACT_ATOMS: atom_id res chain seq x y z
N MET A 1 19.84 1.08 -0.33
CA MET A 1 19.21 2.19 -1.08
C MET A 1 18.22 1.56 -2.05
N ASP A 2 16.97 1.34 -1.61
CA ASP A 2 15.96 0.70 -2.46
C ASP A 2 15.35 1.72 -3.43
N ALA A 3 15.92 1.77 -4.64
CA ALA A 3 15.55 2.63 -5.76
C ALA A 3 14.29 2.14 -6.53
N THR A 4 13.58 1.15 -6.00
CA THR A 4 12.48 0.50 -6.72
C THR A 4 11.23 1.39 -6.73
N LEU A 5 10.70 1.65 -7.92
CA LEU A 5 9.51 2.50 -8.11
C LEU A 5 8.21 1.85 -7.61
N ALA A 6 8.14 0.53 -7.62
CA ALA A 6 6.98 -0.24 -7.17
C ALA A 6 7.38 -1.54 -6.47
N MET A 7 6.61 -1.91 -5.46
CA MET A 7 6.85 -3.07 -4.60
C MET A 7 5.98 -4.27 -5.01
N ARG A 8 6.50 -5.47 -4.79
CA ARG A 8 5.70 -6.72 -4.86
C ARG A 8 4.77 -6.82 -3.65
N PRO A 9 3.71 -7.65 -3.68
CA PRO A 9 2.75 -7.73 -2.57
C PRO A 9 3.37 -8.01 -1.20
N ARG A 10 4.39 -8.89 -1.14
CA ARG A 10 5.10 -9.18 0.12
C ARG A 10 5.85 -7.96 0.68
N GLU A 11 6.54 -7.23 -0.20
CA GLU A 11 7.31 -6.04 0.17
C GLU A 11 6.39 -4.90 0.57
N ALA A 12 5.32 -4.67 -0.19
CA ALA A 12 4.32 -3.65 0.12
C ALA A 12 3.64 -3.92 1.47
N ALA A 13 3.27 -5.16 1.75
CA ALA A 13 2.69 -5.54 3.04
C ALA A 13 3.66 -5.27 4.20
N LYS A 14 4.94 -5.63 4.03
CA LYS A 14 6.00 -5.35 5.00
C LYS A 14 6.20 -3.84 5.21
N ALA A 15 6.24 -3.07 4.13
CA ALA A 15 6.41 -1.61 4.19
C ALA A 15 5.24 -0.91 4.88
N LEU A 16 4.02 -1.43 4.72
CA LEU A 16 2.81 -0.92 5.36
C LEU A 16 2.59 -1.47 6.78
N GLY A 17 3.39 -2.43 7.24
CA GLY A 17 3.23 -3.06 8.56
C GLY A 17 1.98 -3.94 8.68
N ILE A 18 1.47 -4.50 7.57
CA ILE A 18 0.25 -5.34 7.55
C ILE A 18 0.54 -6.75 7.01
N SER A 19 -0.41 -7.66 7.22
CA SER A 19 -0.32 -8.99 6.61
C SER A 19 -0.57 -8.94 5.11
N THR A 20 0.06 -9.85 4.35
CA THR A 20 -0.19 -10.00 2.91
C THR A 20 -1.64 -10.35 2.59
N ARG A 21 -2.33 -11.06 3.51
CA ARG A 21 -3.76 -11.37 3.38
C ARG A 21 -4.60 -10.10 3.44
N THR A 22 -4.32 -9.22 4.41
CA THR A 22 -5.00 -7.92 4.53
C THR A 22 -4.78 -7.07 3.28
N LEU A 23 -3.54 -7.00 2.80
CA LEU A 23 -3.22 -6.29 1.56
C LEU A 23 -4.00 -6.84 0.38
N TRP A 24 -4.10 -8.16 0.24
CA TRP A 24 -4.84 -8.80 -0.84
C TRP A 24 -6.34 -8.49 -0.76
N THR A 25 -6.94 -8.57 0.43
CA THR A 25 -8.35 -8.19 0.64
C THR A 25 -8.60 -6.75 0.19
N TRP A 26 -7.75 -5.80 0.58
CA TRP A 26 -7.87 -4.40 0.14
C TRP A 26 -7.66 -4.21 -1.35
N THR A 27 -6.79 -5.01 -1.95
CA THR A 27 -6.52 -4.98 -3.40
C THR A 27 -7.74 -5.45 -4.18
N GLN A 28 -8.38 -6.54 -3.74
CA GLN A 28 -9.62 -7.04 -4.35
C GLN A 28 -10.78 -6.07 -4.13
N ALA A 29 -10.86 -5.44 -2.96
CA ALA A 29 -11.87 -4.44 -2.66
C ALA A 29 -11.63 -3.08 -3.35
N GLY A 30 -10.51 -2.90 -4.05
CA GLY A 30 -10.14 -1.61 -4.67
C GLY A 30 -9.84 -0.50 -3.67
N THR A 31 -9.61 -0.83 -2.40
CA THR A 31 -9.37 0.13 -1.32
C THR A 31 -7.96 0.72 -1.37
N ILE A 32 -6.98 -0.05 -1.82
CA ILE A 32 -5.58 0.36 -1.91
C ILE A 32 -5.17 0.56 -3.39
N PRO A 33 -4.48 1.67 -3.73
CA PRO A 33 -4.01 1.89 -5.09
C PRO A 33 -2.98 0.83 -5.49
N HIS A 34 -3.19 0.24 -6.67
CA HIS A 34 -2.33 -0.80 -7.22
C HIS A 34 -2.35 -0.78 -8.75
N VAL A 35 -1.32 -1.38 -9.36
CA VAL A 35 -1.21 -1.55 -10.81
C VAL A 35 -1.16 -3.04 -11.13
N LYS A 36 -2.01 -3.49 -12.07
CA LYS A 36 -1.94 -4.84 -12.63
C LYS A 36 -1.15 -4.80 -13.93
N LEU A 37 0.00 -5.48 -13.95
CA LEU A 37 0.84 -5.64 -15.13
C LEU A 37 0.88 -7.13 -15.51
N GLY A 38 -0.02 -7.54 -16.40
CA GLY A 38 -0.23 -8.95 -16.74
C GLY A 38 -0.65 -9.77 -15.51
N ARG A 39 0.19 -10.74 -15.12
CA ARG A 39 -0.04 -11.59 -13.93
C ARG A 39 0.47 -10.97 -12.62
N ALA A 40 1.20 -9.85 -12.70
CA ALA A 40 1.80 -9.21 -11.55
C ALA A 40 0.92 -8.08 -11.01
N VAL A 41 0.81 -8.00 -9.68
CA VAL A 41 0.30 -6.81 -8.98
C VAL A 41 1.48 -6.07 -8.38
N LEU A 42 1.55 -4.77 -8.65
CA LEU A 42 2.59 -3.87 -8.18
C LEU A 42 1.96 -2.73 -7.39
N TYR A 43 2.68 -2.28 -6.36
CA TYR A 43 2.27 -1.17 -5.51
C TYR A 43 3.31 -0.04 -5.63
N PRO A 44 3.03 1.01 -6.41
CA PRO A 44 3.96 2.14 -6.54
C PRO A 44 4.18 2.82 -5.19
N ARG A 45 5.45 3.09 -4.85
CA ARG A 45 5.81 3.71 -3.56
C ARG A 45 5.06 5.02 -3.33
N THR A 46 5.08 5.90 -4.33
CA THR A 46 4.45 7.23 -4.25
C THR A 46 2.94 7.15 -4.02
N THR A 47 2.27 6.12 -4.54
CA THR A 47 0.84 5.93 -4.31
C THR A 47 0.53 5.41 -2.91
N LEU A 48 1.38 4.54 -2.36
CA LEU A 48 1.22 4.06 -0.99
C LEU A 48 1.47 5.18 0.03
N GLU A 49 2.48 6.02 -0.21
CA GLU A 49 2.76 7.20 0.61
C GLU A 49 1.57 8.17 0.61
N LYS A 50 1.03 8.48 -0.57
CA LYS A 50 -0.18 9.32 -0.69
C LYS A 50 -1.38 8.71 0.01
N PHE A 51 -1.60 7.41 -0.18
CA PHE A 51 -2.69 6.68 0.47
C PHE A 51 -2.62 6.79 2.00
N LEU A 52 -1.43 6.65 2.58
CA LEU A 52 -1.23 6.85 4.01
C LEU A 52 -1.50 8.30 4.41
N ALA A 53 -0.91 9.27 3.70
CA ALA A 53 -1.10 10.69 3.99
C ALA A 53 -2.58 11.12 3.97
N GLU A 54 -3.36 10.61 3.01
CA GLU A 54 -4.81 10.84 2.91
C GLU A 54 -5.56 10.27 4.11
N ARG A 55 -5.15 9.11 4.62
CA ARG A 55 -5.77 8.45 5.79
C ARG A 55 -5.25 8.96 7.14
N THR A 56 -4.16 9.72 7.16
CA THR A 56 -3.62 10.37 8.35
C THR A 56 -4.35 11.67 8.74
N LYS A 57 -5.41 12.08 8.01
CA LYS A 57 -6.33 13.14 8.45
C LYS A 57 -7.14 12.67 9.68
N GLY A 58 -6.55 12.73 10.87
CA GLY A 58 -7.23 12.42 12.12
C GLY A 58 -6.37 11.99 13.30
N ALA A 59 -5.03 12.00 13.24
CA ALA A 59 -4.19 11.78 14.43
C ALA A 59 -4.10 13.03 15.33
N ASN A 60 -5.20 13.79 15.46
CA ASN A 60 -5.43 14.69 16.58
C ASN A 60 -6.60 14.11 17.39
N HIS A 61 -6.31 13.06 18.16
CA HIS A 61 -7.10 12.71 19.32
C HIS A 61 -6.26 13.01 20.55
N GLU A 62 -6.28 14.29 20.93
CA GLU A 62 -6.13 14.69 22.31
C GLU A 62 -7.37 14.20 23.05
N VAL A 63 -7.23 13.21 23.94
CA VAL A 63 -7.73 13.10 25.34
C VAL A 63 -7.45 11.70 25.90
#